data_AF-A0A925ZRS5-F1
#
_entry.id   AF-A0A925ZRS5-F1
#
_cell.length_a   1.000
_cell.length_b   1.000
_cell.length_c   1.000
_cell.angle_alpha   90.00
_cell.angle_beta   90.00
_cell.angle_gamma   90.00
#
_symmetry.space_group_name_H-M   'P 1'
#
loop_
_entity.id
_entity.type
_entity.pdbx_description
1 polymer ?
#
loop_
_entity_poly.entity_id
_entity_poly.type
_entity_poly.pdbx_seq_one_letter_code
_entity_poly.pdbx_strand_id
1 'polypeptide(L)' 'MSTTLHPSLTLVKLGGSVITDKTGQQIADLPLIQRLANELRAARATNPALPVIVGHGSGSFGHPVAARHGIQR' A
#
# COMPACT_ATOMS: atom_id res chain seq x y z
N MET A 1 19.07 -3.88 -34.00
CA MET A 1 18.75 -4.44 -32.67
C MET A 1 17.71 -3.53 -32.04
N SER A 2 16.45 -3.96 -31.99
CA SER A 2 15.35 -3.17 -31.39
C SER A 2 15.29 -3.51 -29.91
N THR A 3 15.62 -2.57 -29.04
CA THR A 3 15.39 -2.69 -27.60
C THR A 3 13.90 -2.55 -27.34
N THR A 4 13.21 -3.66 -27.10
CA THR A 4 11.88 -3.65 -26.50
C THR A 4 11.97 -2.94 -25.14
N LEU A 5 11.41 -1.73 -25.06
CA LEU A 5 11.20 -1.05 -23.79
C LEU A 5 10.21 -1.89 -22.98
N HIS A 6 10.70 -2.57 -21.95
CA HIS A 6 9.82 -3.20 -20.99
C HIS A 6 9.09 -2.09 -20.23
N PRO A 7 7.75 -2.12 -20.10
CA PRO A 7 7.05 -1.11 -19.35
C PRO A 7 7.61 -1.07 -17.92
N SER A 8 8.02 0.13 -17.49
CA SER A 8 8.58 0.35 -16.16
C SER A 8 7.51 0.06 -15.10
N LEU A 9 7.73 -0.99 -14.33
CA LEU A 9 6.87 -1.38 -13.22
C LEU A 9 6.99 -0.38 -12.08
N THR A 10 5.86 0.17 -11.61
CA THR A 10 5.83 1.06 -10.46
C THR A 10 5.37 0.30 -9.22
N LEU A 11 6.19 0.32 -8.16
CA LEU A 11 5.81 -0.19 -6.85
C LEU A 11 5.40 0.97 -5.95
N VAL A 12 4.14 0.96 -5.50
CA VAL A 12 3.63 1.90 -4.49
C VAL A 12 3.58 1.20 -3.15
N LYS A 13 4.42 1.63 -2.21
CA LYS A 13 4.44 1.08 -0.84
C LYS A 13 3.75 2.03 0.13
N LEU A 14 2.62 1.59 0.66
CA LEU A 14 1.92 2.28 1.73
C LEU A 14 2.44 1.81 3.09
N GLY A 15 2.85 2.74 3.95
CA GLY A 15 3.18 2.45 5.34
C GLY A 15 1.93 2.01 6.11
N GLY A 16 2.06 1.09 7.07
CA GLY A 16 0.92 0.66 7.87
C GLY A 16 0.27 1.82 8.63
N SER A 17 1.10 2.72 9.18
CA SER A 17 0.65 3.96 9.83
C SER A 17 -0.07 4.94 8.91
N VAL A 18 -0.01 4.76 7.59
CA VAL A 18 -0.73 5.59 6.61
C VAL A 18 -2.13 5.06 6.36
N ILE A 19 -2.40 3.77 6.60
CA ILE A 19 -3.68 3.14 6.23
C ILE A 19 -4.43 2.54 7.42
N THR A 20 -3.90 2.72 8.63
CA THR A 20 -4.52 2.27 9.87
C THR A 20 -4.54 3.39 10.89
N ASP A 21 -5.44 3.27 11.85
CA ASP A 21 -5.41 4.12 13.04
C ASP A 21 -4.05 3.97 13.77
N LYS A 22 -3.43 5.10 14.08
CA LYS A 22 -2.14 5.21 14.77
C LYS A 22 -2.28 5.08 16.28
N THR A 23 -3.50 5.11 16.82
CA THR A 23 -3.77 4.94 18.26
C THR A 23 -3.64 3.48 18.74
N GLY A 24 -3.35 2.55 17.83
CA GLY A 24 -3.10 1.14 18.15
C GLY A 24 -4.33 0.24 18.08
N GLN A 25 -5.51 0.79 17.79
CA GLN A 25 -6.71 0.02 17.49
C GLN A 25 -6.56 -0.65 16.11
N GLN A 26 -6.91 -1.94 15.99
CA GLN A 26 -6.85 -2.73 14.74
C GLN A 26 -7.92 -2.27 13.74
N ILE A 27 -7.82 -1.01 13.31
CA ILE A 27 -8.81 -0.30 12.51
C ILE A 27 -8.13 0.24 11.25
N ALA A 28 -8.71 -0.08 10.10
CA ALA A 28 -8.29 0.49 8.83
C ALA A 28 -8.86 1.90 8.67
N ASP A 29 -8.06 2.83 8.15
CA ASP A 29 -8.52 4.15 7.75
C ASP A 29 -9.16 4.06 6.35
N LEU A 30 -10.42 3.59 6.31
CA LEU A 30 -11.15 3.36 5.07
C LEU A 30 -11.30 4.63 4.21
N PRO A 31 -11.62 5.82 4.77
CA PRO A 31 -11.65 7.05 3.99
C PRO A 31 -10.31 7.34 3.30
N LEU A 32 -9.20 7.17 4.02
CA LEU A 32 -7.86 7.42 3.49
C LEU A 32 -7.47 6.39 2.42
N ILE A 33 -7.75 5.11 2.66
CA ILE A 33 -7.53 4.04 1.67
C ILE A 33 -8.32 4.32 0.39
N GLN A 34 -9.58 4.73 0.52
CA GLN A 34 -10.43 5.02 -0.63
C GLN A 34 -9.91 6.22 -1.46
N ARG A 35 -9.41 7.26 -0.78
CA ARG A 35 -8.73 8.39 -1.46
C ARG A 35 -7.50 7.93 -2.22
N LEU A 36 -6.62 7.15 -1.58
CA LEU A 36 -5.39 6.62 -2.21
C LEU A 36 -5.72 5.72 -3.42
N ALA A 37 -6.74 4.88 -3.32
CA ALA A 37 -7.21 4.05 -4.44
C ALA A 37 -7.70 4.91 -5.61
N ASN A 38 -8.37 6.03 -5.33
CA ASN A 38 -8.80 6.98 -6.37
C ASN A 38 -7.63 7.70 -7.04
N GLU A 39 -6.56 8.02 -6.30
CA GLU A 39 -5.33 8.59 -6.87
C GLU A 39 -4.63 7.61 -7.82
N LEU A 40 -4.54 6.33 -7.43
CA LEU A 40 -4.00 5.27 -8.30
C LEU A 40 -4.86 5.06 -9.55
N ARG A 41 -6.19 5.12 -9.41
CA ARG A 41 -7.11 5.08 -10.54
C ARG A 41 -6.88 6.26 -11.49
N ALA A 42 -6.74 7.48 -10.97
CA ALA A 42 -6.47 8.66 -11.77
C ALA A 42 -5.15 8.54 -12.54
N ALA A 43 -4.08 8.07 -11.87
CA ALA A 43 -2.79 7.82 -12.53
C ALA A 43 -2.90 6.81 -13.69
N ARG A 44 -3.66 5.72 -13.50
CA ARG A 44 -3.93 4.74 -14.55
C ARG A 44 -4.86 5.25 -15.65
N ALA A 45 -5.75 6.21 -15.36
CA ALA A 45 -6.55 6.84 -16.40
C ALA A 45 -5.68 7.71 -17.33
N THR A 46 -4.68 8.39 -16.78
CA THR A 46 -3.69 9.18 -17.55
C THR A 46 -2.70 8.30 -18.32
N ASN A 47 -2.32 7.16 -17.74
CA ASN A 47 -1.45 6.18 -18.40
C ASN A 47 -2.03 4.76 -18.24
N PRO A 48 -2.87 4.30 -19.18
CA PRO A 48 -3.51 2.98 -19.11
C PRO A 48 -2.54 1.80 -19.13
N ALA A 49 -1.34 1.99 -19.69
CA ALA A 49 -0.29 0.98 -19.77
C ALA A 49 0.60 0.94 -18.51
N LEU A 50 0.37 1.82 -17.52
CA LEU A 50 1.16 1.86 -16.29
C LEU A 50 0.94 0.59 -15.46
N PRO A 51 1.95 -0.30 -15.35
CA PRO A 51 1.87 -1.44 -14.47
C PRO A 51 2.16 -0.97 -13.03
N VAL A 52 1.23 -1.25 -12.11
CA VAL A 52 1.35 -0.85 -10.71
C VAL A 52 1.21 -2.07 -9.80
N ILE A 53 2.17 -2.25 -8.89
CA ILE A 53 2.01 -3.10 -7.71
C ILE A 53 1.80 -2.21 -6.50
N VAL A 54 0.80 -2.53 -5.69
CA VAL A 54 0.55 -1.85 -4.42
C VAL A 54 0.90 -2.80 -3.28
N GLY A 55 1.90 -2.44 -2.49
CA GLY A 55 2.22 -3.11 -1.24
C GLY A 55 1.76 -2.26 -0.06
N HIS A 56 1.39 -2.88 1.05
CA HIS A 56 1.08 -2.16 2.29
C HIS A 56 1.76 -2.76 3.51
N GLY A 57 1.92 -1.96 4.56
CA GLY A 57 2.34 -2.46 5.88
C GLY A 57 1.14 -2.97 6.67
N SER A 58 1.39 -3.79 7.68
CA SER A 58 0.33 -4.34 8.54
C SER A 58 -0.31 -3.31 9.49
N GLY A 59 0.36 -2.19 9.73
CA GLY A 59 -0.13 -1.13 10.62
C GLY A 59 -0.47 -1.63 12.02
N SER A 60 -1.57 -1.14 12.57
CA SER A 60 -2.11 -1.57 13.87
C SER A 60 -2.58 -3.02 13.88
N PHE A 61 -2.73 -3.70 12.74
CA PHE A 61 -3.12 -5.12 12.73
C PHE A 61 -1.96 -6.07 13.08
N GLY A 62 -0.73 -5.73 12.67
CA GLY A 62 0.42 -6.63 12.84
C GLY A 62 1.09 -6.56 14.21
N HIS A 63 1.19 -5.37 14.80
CA HIS A 63 1.90 -5.19 16.08
C HIS A 63 1.25 -5.96 17.25
N PRO A 64 -0.10 -5.93 17.44
CA PRO A 64 -0.74 -6.70 18.50
C PRO A 64 -0.60 -8.21 18.30
N VAL A 65 -0.57 -8.69 17.05
CA VAL A 65 -0.38 -10.13 16.77
C VAL A 65 1.05 -10.55 17.07
N ALA A 66 2.05 -9.79 16.62
CA ALA A 66 3.45 -10.08 16.90
C ALA A 66 3.74 -10.09 18.41
N ALA A 67 3.24 -9.09 19.14
CA ALA A 67 3.37 -9.02 20.59
C ALA A 67 2.70 -10.21 21.30
N ARG A 68 1.49 -10.62 20.87
CA ARG A 68 0.77 -11.77 21.43
C ARG A 68 1.52 -13.10 21.30
N HIS A 69 2.35 -13.24 20.26
CA HIS A 69 3.13 -14.47 20.01
C HIS A 69 4.59 -14.35 20.43
N GLY A 70 4.97 -13.31 21.19
CA GLY A 70 6.34 -13.12 21.65
C GLY A 70 7.34 -12.78 20.54
N ILE A 71 6.86 -12.37 19.37
CA ILE A 71 7.68 -11.95 18.25
C ILE A 71 8.01 -10.47 18.46
N GLN A 72 9.19 -10.21 19.03
CA GLN A 72 9.75 -8.88 19.20
C GLN A 72 10.80 -8.63 18.11
N ARG A 73 10.84 -7.41 17.56
CA ARG A 73 11.92 -6.94 16.67
C ARG A 73 12.95 -6.18 17.48
#